data_AF-A0A914EN74-F1
#
_entry.id   AF-A0A914EN74-F1
#
_cell.length_a   1.000
_cell.length_b   1.000
_cell.length_c   1.000
_cell.angle_alpha   90.00
_cell.angle_beta   90.00
_cell.angle_gamma   90.00
#
_symmetry.space_group_name_H-M   'P 1'
#
loop_
_entity.id
_entity.type
_entity.pdbx_description
1 polymer ?
#
loop_
_entity_poly.entity_id
_entity_poly.type
_entity_poly.pdbx_seq_one_letter_code
_entity_poly.pdbx_strand_id
1 'polypeptide(L)'
;MVFVSSATTVAFVTYLIGAQIFCFYRGQTRVEYLLDIYAYNLGFLENVRQALGRRWYLVFISPFIPSPLESDGLSYRVCNVENKESKDVKYL
;
A
#
# COMPACT_ATOMS: atom_id res chain seq x y z
N MET A 1 18.70 30.45 -11.49
CA MET A 1 17.57 29.76 -12.16
C MET A 1 17.65 28.25 -11.95
N VAL A 2 18.73 27.57 -12.41
CA VAL A 2 18.90 26.10 -12.28
C VAL A 2 18.82 25.57 -10.83
N PHE A 3 19.37 26.30 -9.85
CA PHE A 3 19.36 25.90 -8.44
C PHE A 3 17.94 25.90 -7.81
N VAL A 4 17.12 26.90 -8.17
CA VAL A 4 15.74 27.01 -7.65
C VAL A 4 14.88 25.91 -8.25
N SER A 5 15.00 25.66 -9.57
CA SER A 5 14.30 24.55 -10.21
C SER A 5 14.71 23.19 -9.66
N SER A 6 15.98 22.96 -9.34
CA SER A 6 16.41 21.71 -8.73
C SER A 6 15.87 21.56 -7.30
N ALA A 7 15.86 22.63 -6.51
CA ALA A 7 15.33 22.60 -5.15
C ALA A 7 13.82 22.29 -5.11
N THR A 8 13.02 22.94 -5.96
CA THR A 8 11.58 22.67 -6.07
C THR A 8 11.32 21.24 -6.53
N THR A 9 12.10 20.74 -7.49
CA THR A 9 11.98 19.35 -7.96
C THR A 9 12.27 18.35 -6.84
N VAL A 10 13.34 18.56 -6.07
CA VAL A 10 13.69 17.70 -4.93
C VAL A 10 12.60 17.73 -3.87
N ALA A 11 12.07 18.90 -3.51
CA ALA A 11 11.00 19.02 -2.54
C ALA A 11 9.72 18.29 -2.99
N PHE A 12 9.34 18.46 -4.27
CA PHE A 12 8.17 17.81 -4.84
C PHE A 12 8.32 16.29 -4.89
N VAL A 13 9.45 15.77 -5.36
CA VAL A 13 9.73 14.33 -5.39
C VAL A 13 9.76 13.75 -3.98
N THR A 14 10.34 14.46 -3.01
CA THR A 14 10.34 14.03 -1.60
C THR A 14 8.92 13.91 -1.06
N TYR A 15 8.04 14.86 -1.37
CA TYR A 15 6.62 14.80 -1.02
C TYR A 15 5.93 13.58 -1.65
N LEU A 16 6.16 13.33 -2.95
CA LEU A 16 5.56 12.19 -3.65
C LEU A 16 6.02 10.86 -3.05
N ILE A 17 7.31 10.71 -2.77
CA ILE A 17 7.87 9.51 -2.13
C ILE A 17 7.23 9.30 -0.75
N GLY A 18 7.13 10.36 0.06
CA GLY A 18 6.48 10.28 1.37
C GLY A 18 5.01 9.87 1.28
N ALA A 19 4.28 10.40 0.30
CA ALA A 19 2.89 10.02 0.04
C ALA A 19 2.77 8.53 -0.35
N GLN A 20 3.68 7.99 -1.16
CA GLN A 20 3.63 6.57 -1.54
C GLN A 20 4.04 5.66 -0.40
N ILE A 21 5.05 6.02 0.38
CA ILE A 21 5.41 5.29 1.61
C ILE A 21 4.22 5.22 2.56
N PHE A 22 3.47 6.30 2.71
CA PHE A 22 2.24 6.31 3.51
C PHE A 22 1.18 5.33 2.97
N CYS A 23 0.96 5.30 1.65
CA CYS A 23 0.06 4.34 1.02
C CYS A 23 0.51 2.88 1.22
N PHE A 24 1.81 2.58 1.08
CA PHE A 24 2.36 1.25 1.37
C PHE A 24 2.20 0.88 2.84
N TYR A 25 2.40 1.83 3.76
CA TYR A 25 2.31 1.57 5.19
C TYR A 25 0.90 1.13 5.60
N ARG A 26 -0.12 1.84 5.10
CA ARG A 26 -1.53 1.53 5.39
C ARG A 26 -2.14 0.47 4.47
N GLY A 27 -1.50 0.15 3.34
CA GLY A 27 -2.08 -0.75 2.34
C GLY A 27 -3.33 -0.17 1.67
N GLN A 28 -3.36 1.15 1.50
CA GLN A 28 -4.53 1.87 1.00
C GLN A 28 -4.12 2.93 -0.03
N THR A 29 -4.99 3.13 -1.00
CA THR A 29 -4.96 4.26 -1.93
C THR A 29 -5.45 5.54 -1.24
N ARG A 30 -5.11 6.69 -1.81
CA ARG A 30 -5.61 7.99 -1.30
C ARG A 30 -7.13 8.07 -1.31
N VAL A 31 -7.79 7.50 -2.32
CA VAL A 31 -9.25 7.48 -2.42
C VAL A 31 -9.86 6.68 -1.26
N GLU A 32 -9.33 5.49 -0.98
CA GLU A 32 -9.78 4.67 0.15
C GLU A 32 -9.55 5.34 1.50
N TYR A 33 -8.45 6.07 1.65
CA TYR A 33 -8.19 6.86 2.85
C TYR A 33 -9.22 8.00 3.02
N LEU A 34 -9.57 8.71 1.94
CA LEU A 34 -10.59 9.78 1.99
C LEU A 34 -11.98 9.24 2.28
N LEU A 35 -12.28 8.01 1.86
CA LEU A 35 -13.54 7.32 2.10
C LEU A 35 -13.57 6.52 3.41
N ASP A 36 -12.50 6.58 4.21
CA ASP A 36 -12.35 5.88 5.49
C ASP A 36 -12.48 4.34 5.39
N ILE A 37 -12.06 3.75 4.26
CA ILE A 37 -12.20 2.31 3.96
C ILE A 37 -10.96 1.53 4.38
N TYR A 38 -10.96 0.94 5.58
CA TYR A 38 -9.82 0.17 6.14
C TYR A 38 -9.80 -1.33 5.82
N ALA A 39 -10.76 -1.82 5.04
CA ALA A 39 -10.96 -3.25 4.81
C ALA A 39 -9.76 -3.96 4.15
N TYR A 40 -8.94 -3.25 3.38
CA TYR A 40 -7.81 -3.82 2.62
C TYR A 40 -6.47 -3.79 3.35
N ASN A 41 -6.42 -3.27 4.58
CA ASN A 41 -5.18 -3.25 5.36
C ASN A 41 -4.94 -4.62 6.03
N LEU A 42 -4.03 -5.44 5.48
CA LEU A 42 -3.66 -6.76 6.01
C LEU A 42 -2.48 -6.71 7.00
N GLY A 43 -1.87 -5.54 7.18
CA GLY A 43 -0.66 -5.32 7.97
C GLY A 43 0.54 -4.97 7.08
N PHE A 44 1.52 -4.25 7.63
CA PHE A 44 2.59 -3.62 6.87
C PHE A 44 3.30 -4.55 5.85
N LEU A 45 3.75 -5.72 6.31
CA LEU A 45 4.50 -6.65 5.47
C LEU A 45 3.62 -7.25 4.35
N GLU A 46 2.36 -7.57 4.67
CA GLU A 46 1.40 -8.11 3.70
C GLU A 46 0.99 -7.04 2.69
N ASN A 47 0.81 -5.79 3.11
CA ASN A 47 0.54 -4.66 2.22
C ASN A 47 1.69 -4.46 1.22
N VAL A 48 2.94 -4.50 1.70
CA VAL A 48 4.13 -4.41 0.86
C VAL A 48 4.20 -5.58 -0.11
N ARG A 49 3.94 -6.80 0.35
CA ARG A 49 3.90 -8.00 -0.50
C ARG A 49 2.78 -7.94 -1.54
N GLN A 50 1.60 -7.45 -1.19
CA GLN A 50 0.48 -7.31 -2.10
C GLN A 50 0.78 -6.28 -3.20
N ALA A 51 1.47 -5.18 -2.85
CA ALA A 51 1.79 -4.11 -3.79
C ALA A 51 3.04 -4.38 -4.64
N LEU A 52 4.07 -5.04 -4.09
CA LEU A 52 5.33 -5.34 -4.79
C LEU A 52 5.43 -6.80 -5.28
N GLY A 53 4.47 -7.65 -4.95
CA GLY A 53 4.43 -9.06 -5.33
C GLY A 53 5.32 -9.98 -4.50
N ARG A 54 5.42 -11.25 -4.95
CA ARG A 54 6.10 -12.32 -4.20
C ARG A 54 7.61 -12.07 -3.98
N ARG A 55 8.25 -11.36 -4.92
CA ARG A 55 9.70 -11.07 -4.90
C ARG A 55 9.96 -9.59 -4.60
N TRP A 56 9.19 -9.03 -3.66
CA TRP A 56 9.25 -7.61 -3.28
C TRP A 56 10.66 -7.09 -2.98
N TYR A 57 11.53 -7.92 -2.39
CA TYR A 57 12.92 -7.56 -2.09
C TYR A 57 13.78 -7.34 -3.34
N LEU A 58 13.51 -8.05 -4.45
CA LEU A 58 14.24 -7.86 -5.71
C LEU A 58 13.81 -6.58 -6.43
N VAL A 59 12.55 -6.16 -6.27
CA VAL A 59 12.01 -4.94 -6.88
C VAL A 59 12.76 -3.69 -6.39
N PHE A 60 13.25 -3.71 -5.15
CA PHE A 60 14.10 -2.62 -4.62
C PHE A 60 15.46 -2.50 -5.29
N ILE A 61 15.97 -3.58 -5.90
CA ILE A 61 17.27 -3.59 -6.59
C ILE A 61 17.11 -3.13 -8.04
N SER A 62 16.06 -3.58 -8.72
CA SER A 62 15.83 -3.23 -10.11
C SER A 62 14.34 -3.29 -10.49
N PRO A 63 13.80 -2.28 -11.20
CA PRO A 63 12.43 -2.27 -11.69
C PRO A 63 12.20 -3.26 -12.84
N PHE A 64 13.26 -3.81 -13.44
CA PHE A 64 13.17 -4.74 -14.56
C PHE A 64 12.95 -6.18 -14.13
N ILE A 65 13.03 -6.48 -12.82
CA ILE A 65 12.82 -7.82 -12.30
C ILE A 65 11.31 -8.04 -12.17
N PRO A 66 10.70 -8.98 -12.92
CA PRO A 66 9.29 -9.27 -12.78
C PRO A 66 9.04 -9.87 -11.40
N SER A 67 8.21 -9.19 -10.61
CA SER A 67 7.66 -9.72 -9.37
C SER A 67 6.17 -10.00 -9.61
N PRO A 68 5.75 -11.27 -9.67
CA PRO A 68 4.35 -11.60 -9.89
C PRO A 68 3.53 -11.13 -8.69
N LEU A 69 2.49 -10.34 -8.96
CA LEU A 69 1.51 -9.92 -7.97
C LEU A 69 0.57 -11.09 -7.64
N GLU A 70 0.10 -11.14 -6.40
CA GLU A 70 -0.82 -12.18 -5.93
C GLU A 70 -2.29 -11.87 -6.24
N SER A 71 -2.59 -10.69 -6.81
CA SER A 71 -3.93 -10.24 -7.15
C SER A 71 -4.09 -10.04 -8.65
N ASP A 72 -5.24 -10.43 -9.17
CA ASP A 72 -5.63 -10.26 -10.58
C ASP A 72 -6.13 -8.84 -10.90
N GLY A 73 -6.05 -7.91 -9.94
CA GLY A 73 -6.50 -6.52 -10.09
C GLY A 73 -8.01 -6.31 -9.92
N LEU A 74 -8.80 -7.39 -9.97
CA LEU A 74 -10.26 -7.37 -9.79
C LEU A 74 -10.70 -7.80 -8.39
N SER A 75 -9.88 -8.58 -7.68
CA SER A 75 -10.19 -9.13 -6.36
C SER A 75 -8.99 -9.00 -5.45
N TYR A 76 -9.21 -8.40 -4.28
CA TYR A 76 -8.19 -8.17 -3.27
C TYR A 76 -8.59 -8.88 -1.99
N ARG A 77 -7.59 -9.40 -1.24
CA ARG A 77 -7.87 -9.92 0.09
C ARG A 77 -8.33 -8.78 0.98
N VAL A 78 -9.37 -9.05 1.77
CA VAL A 78 -9.82 -8.15 2.83
C VAL A 78 -9.38 -8.70 4.17
N CYS A 79 -9.01 -7.81 5.08
CA CYS A 79 -8.79 -8.16 6.47
C CYS A 79 -10.16 -8.54 7.06
N ASN A 80 -10.34 -9.78 7.48
CA ASN A 80 -11.64 -10.31 7.93
C ASN A 80 -12.26 -9.47 9.06
N VAL A 81 -13.11 -8.51 8.72
CA VAL A 81 -13.98 -7.81 9.67
C VAL A 81 -15.11 -8.75 10.16
N GLU A 82 -15.51 -9.74 9.35
CA GLU A 82 -16.53 -10.74 9.71
C GLU A 82 -16.18 -11.55 10.98
N ASN A 83 -14.90 -11.75 11.28
CA ASN A 83 -14.47 -12.46 12.48
C ASN A 83 -14.61 -11.63 13.77
N LYS A 84 -14.90 -10.32 13.68
CA LYS A 84 -15.22 -9.50 14.85
C LYS A 84 -16.72 -9.55 15.17
N GLU A 85 -17.59 -9.38 14.17
CA GLU A 85 -19.05 -9.46 14.39
C GLU A 85 -19.50 -10.88 14.80
N SER A 86 -18.94 -11.95 14.20
CA SER A 86 -19.30 -13.32 14.59
C SER A 86 -18.82 -13.71 15.99
N LYS A 87 -17.74 -13.07 16.50
CA LYS A 87 -17.27 -13.31 17.86
C LYS A 87 -18.14 -12.60 18.89
N ASP A 88 -18.62 -11.40 18.62
CA ASP A 88 -19.50 -10.67 19.55
C ASP A 88 -20.88 -11.33 19.71
N VAL A 89 -21.41 -11.96 18.66
CA VAL A 89 -22.70 -12.69 18.72
C VAL A 89 -22.60 -14.03 19.44
N LYS A 90 -21.41 -14.62 19.57
CA LYS A 90 -21.23 -15.95 20.19
C LYS A 90 -21.13 -15.91 21.72
N TYR A 91 -21.08 -14.72 22.33
CA TYR A 91 -21.00 -14.52 23.78
C TYR A 91 -22.24 -13.82 24.37
N LEU A 92 -23.33 -13.74 23.59
CA LEU A 92 -24.68 -13.35 24.03
C LEU A 92 -25.62 -14.55 23.93
#